data_AF-A0A523IRZ8-F1
#
_entry.id   AF-A0A523IRZ8-F1
#
_cell.length_a   1.000
_cell.length_b   1.000
_cell.length_c   1.000
_cell.angle_alpha   90.00
_cell.angle_beta   90.00
_cell.angle_gamma   90.00
#
_symmetry.space_group_name_H-M   'P 1'
#
loop_
_entity.id
_entity.type
_entity.pdbx_description
1 polymer ?
#
loop_
_entity_poly.entity_id
_entity_poly.type
_entity_poly.pdbx_seq_one_letter_code
_entity_poly.pdbx_strand_id
1 'polypeptide(L)'
;MASDLRQSFKDTFAKGATAQEALIAAKKGNFETALAKADEQLAMIQADNNPNEMEDHHDLLGLIHFEKGDHAKAIEHLNQGDQEDPYILYHLAVAESKAGDPAKADELFSKVADMNQNGLGYAFVRSKAINAKKMSVK
;
A
#
# COMPACT_ATOMS: atom_id res chain seq x y z
N MET A 1 10.68 1.57 -36.00
CA MET A 1 11.54 0.84 -35.04
C MET A 1 10.86 0.91 -33.69
N ALA A 2 10.24 -0.18 -33.24
CA ALA A 2 9.59 -0.23 -31.94
C ALA A 2 10.64 -0.60 -30.87
N SER A 3 10.81 0.30 -29.90
CA SER A 3 11.31 0.10 -28.53
C SER A 3 12.60 -0.71 -28.34
N ASP A 4 13.75 -0.03 -28.39
CA ASP A 4 14.91 -0.48 -27.62
C ASP A 4 14.86 0.18 -26.23
N LEU A 5 13.77 -0.12 -25.53
CA LEU A 5 13.61 0.25 -24.13
C LEU A 5 14.56 -0.68 -23.35
N ARG A 6 15.49 -0.10 -22.58
CA ARG A 6 16.46 -0.86 -21.77
C ARG A 6 15.73 -1.96 -21.01
N GLN A 7 16.29 -3.17 -21.00
CA GLN A 7 15.66 -4.34 -20.37
C GLN A 7 15.22 -4.03 -18.94
N SER A 8 16.06 -3.35 -18.18
CA SER A 8 15.76 -2.87 -16.82
C SER A 8 14.46 -2.09 -16.71
N PHE A 9 14.10 -1.26 -17.71
CA PHE A 9 12.85 -0.51 -17.69
C PHE A 9 11.63 -1.42 -17.94
N LYS A 10 11.77 -2.43 -18.82
CA LYS A 10 10.71 -3.42 -19.04
C LYS A 10 10.47 -4.24 -17.77
N ASP A 11 11.55 -4.59 -17.07
CA ASP A 11 11.50 -5.35 -15.83
C ASP A 11 10.83 -4.53 -14.70
N THR A 12 11.21 -3.26 -14.54
CA THR A 12 10.50 -2.34 -13.60
C THR A 12 9.01 -2.22 -13.93
N PHE A 13 8.66 -2.06 -15.21
CA PHE A 13 7.25 -1.97 -15.61
C PHE A 13 6.49 -3.26 -15.32
N ALA A 14 7.12 -4.42 -15.58
CA ALA A 14 6.52 -5.73 -15.30
C ALA A 14 6.21 -5.90 -13.81
N LYS A 15 7.15 -5.55 -12.91
CA LYS A 15 6.92 -5.59 -11.46
C LYS A 15 5.72 -4.75 -11.05
N GLY A 16 5.65 -3.51 -11.54
CA GLY A 16 4.54 -2.61 -11.27
C GLY A 16 3.21 -3.14 -11.80
N ALA A 17 3.18 -3.71 -13.01
CA ALA A 17 1.99 -4.33 -13.58
C ALA A 17 1.51 -5.52 -12.74
N THR A 18 2.43 -6.41 -12.33
CA THR A 18 2.13 -7.57 -11.47
C THR A 18 1.54 -7.12 -10.11
N ALA A 19 2.07 -6.05 -9.51
CA ALA A 19 1.51 -5.48 -8.29
C ALA A 19 0.08 -4.94 -8.48
N GLN A 20 -0.19 -4.27 -9.60
CA GLN A 20 -1.53 -3.79 -9.92
C GLN A 20 -2.52 -4.95 -10.15
N GLU A 21 -2.10 -6.02 -10.82
CA GLU A 21 -2.91 -7.24 -10.96
C GLU A 21 -3.28 -7.83 -9.60
N ALA A 22 -2.31 -7.90 -8.68
CA ALA A 22 -2.52 -8.36 -7.32
C ALA A 22 -3.55 -7.50 -6.56
N LEU A 23 -3.40 -6.17 -6.60
CA LEU A 23 -4.36 -5.26 -5.96
C LEU A 23 -5.77 -5.35 -6.56
N ILE A 24 -5.88 -5.47 -7.89
CA ILE A 24 -7.17 -5.65 -8.56
C ILE A 24 -7.82 -6.98 -8.14
N ALA A 25 -7.05 -8.05 -8.03
CA ALA A 25 -7.54 -9.34 -7.55
C ALA A 25 -8.03 -9.25 -6.10
N ALA A 26 -7.26 -8.59 -5.22
CA ALA A 26 -7.65 -8.39 -3.82
C ALA A 26 -8.94 -7.58 -3.68
N LYS A 27 -9.09 -6.47 -4.42
CA LYS A 27 -10.31 -5.66 -4.45
C LYS A 27 -11.53 -6.41 -4.98
N LYS A 28 -11.33 -7.47 -5.78
CA LYS A 28 -12.38 -8.39 -6.24
C LYS A 28 -12.66 -9.52 -5.24
N GLY A 29 -11.95 -9.57 -4.11
CA GLY A 29 -12.03 -10.64 -3.12
C GLY A 29 -11.28 -11.92 -3.50
N ASN A 30 -10.53 -11.92 -4.60
CA ASN A 30 -9.72 -13.06 -5.03
C ASN A 30 -8.33 -12.98 -4.39
N PHE A 31 -8.27 -13.29 -3.10
CA PHE A 31 -7.04 -13.18 -2.31
C PHE A 31 -5.99 -14.24 -2.65
N GLU A 32 -6.40 -15.41 -3.14
CA GLU A 32 -5.46 -16.44 -3.60
C GLU A 32 -4.66 -15.93 -4.81
N THR A 33 -5.34 -15.38 -5.82
CA THR A 33 -4.65 -14.78 -6.97
C THR A 33 -3.85 -13.54 -6.57
N ALA A 34 -4.36 -12.73 -5.64
CA ALA A 34 -3.64 -11.55 -5.17
C ALA A 34 -2.29 -11.92 -4.52
N LEU A 35 -2.28 -12.90 -3.62
CA LEU A 35 -1.07 -13.35 -2.94
C LEU A 35 -0.11 -14.04 -3.91
N ALA A 36 -0.60 -14.89 -4.82
CA ALA A 36 0.23 -15.52 -5.84
C ALA A 36 0.93 -14.48 -6.75
N LYS A 37 0.24 -13.38 -7.08
CA LYS A 37 0.82 -12.27 -7.85
C LYS A 37 1.81 -11.45 -7.02
N ALA A 38 1.57 -11.27 -5.72
CA ALA A 38 2.55 -10.65 -4.83
C ALA A 38 3.83 -11.50 -4.76
N ASP A 39 3.73 -12.83 -4.66
CA ASP A 39 4.89 -13.74 -4.67
C ASP A 39 5.65 -13.66 -6.01
N GLU A 40 4.93 -13.54 -7.13
CA GLU A 40 5.53 -13.33 -8.46
C GLU A 40 6.32 -12.01 -8.51
N GLN A 41 5.75 -10.92 -7.99
CA GLN A 41 6.45 -9.64 -7.87
C GLN A 41 7.69 -9.74 -6.98
N LEU A 42 7.60 -10.43 -5.83
CA LEU A 42 8.72 -10.61 -4.92
C LEU A 42 9.89 -11.34 -5.58
N ALA A 43 9.61 -12.40 -6.36
CA ALA A 43 10.63 -13.12 -7.09
C ALA A 43 11.38 -12.22 -8.10
N MET A 44 10.66 -11.30 -8.75
CA MET A 44 11.27 -10.31 -9.65
C MET A 44 12.12 -9.28 -8.88
N ILE A 45 11.69 -8.85 -7.70
CA ILE A 45 12.43 -7.89 -6.85
C ILE A 45 13.73 -8.52 -6.32
N GLN A 46 13.66 -9.75 -5.84
CA GLN A 46 14.81 -10.48 -5.29
C GLN A 46 15.89 -10.75 -6.34
N ALA A 47 15.51 -10.91 -7.62
CA ALA A 47 16.47 -11.04 -8.71
C ALA A 47 17.35 -9.79 -8.89
N ASP A 48 16.81 -8.61 -8.55
CA ASP A 48 17.47 -7.31 -8.78
C ASP A 48 18.22 -6.78 -7.55
N ASN A 49 18.05 -7.41 -6.37
CA ASN A 49 18.69 -7.05 -5.09
C ASN A 49 18.49 -5.57 -4.67
N ASN A 50 17.32 -5.00 -4.96
CA ASN A 50 17.02 -3.60 -4.65
C ASN A 50 16.20 -3.49 -3.33
N PRO A 51 16.78 -2.96 -2.23
CA PRO A 51 16.08 -2.88 -0.95
C PRO A 51 14.89 -1.92 -0.98
N ASN A 52 14.89 -0.90 -1.83
CA ASN A 52 13.77 0.04 -1.93
C ASN A 52 12.54 -0.63 -2.56
N GLU A 53 12.72 -1.66 -3.39
CA GLU A 53 11.58 -2.38 -3.98
C GLU A 53 10.93 -3.35 -2.99
N MET A 54 11.62 -3.71 -1.90
CA MET A 54 11.00 -4.50 -0.83
C MET A 54 9.94 -3.68 -0.09
N GLU A 55 10.12 -2.37 0.02
CA GLU A 55 9.12 -1.43 0.57
C GLU A 55 7.81 -1.50 -0.23
N ASP A 56 7.89 -1.38 -1.57
CA ASP A 56 6.74 -1.52 -2.48
C ASP A 56 6.02 -2.88 -2.33
N HIS A 57 6.79 -3.94 -2.05
CA HIS A 57 6.22 -5.26 -1.82
C HIS A 57 5.50 -5.36 -0.48
N HIS A 58 6.05 -4.75 0.57
CA HIS A 58 5.37 -4.63 1.87
C HIS A 58 4.08 -3.81 1.75
N ASP A 59 4.08 -2.73 0.97
CA ASP A 59 2.86 -1.96 0.66
C ASP A 59 1.79 -2.83 0.00
N LEU A 60 2.19 -3.61 -1.02
CA LEU A 60 1.29 -4.52 -1.71
C LEU A 60 0.65 -5.53 -0.75
N LEU A 61 1.46 -6.24 0.04
CA LEU A 61 0.96 -7.23 1.00
C LEU A 61 0.05 -6.59 2.05
N GLY A 62 0.45 -5.43 2.55
CA GLY A 62 -0.34 -4.65 3.50
C GLY A 62 -1.73 -4.31 2.96
N LEU A 63 -1.81 -3.84 1.72
CA LEU A 63 -3.08 -3.53 1.05
C LEU A 63 -3.90 -4.78 0.74
N ILE A 64 -3.28 -5.90 0.33
CA ILE A 64 -4.01 -7.17 0.11
C ILE A 64 -4.65 -7.65 1.42
N HIS A 65 -3.91 -7.65 2.52
CA HIS A 65 -4.43 -8.04 3.83
C HIS A 65 -5.50 -7.06 4.33
N PHE A 66 -5.34 -5.78 4.03
CA PHE A 66 -6.35 -4.77 4.33
C PHE A 66 -7.69 -5.07 3.63
N GLU A 67 -7.66 -5.36 2.32
CA GLU A 67 -8.86 -5.72 1.54
C GLU A 67 -9.48 -7.04 2.01
N LYS A 68 -8.65 -7.98 2.50
CA LYS A 68 -9.09 -9.23 3.13
C LYS A 68 -9.76 -9.03 4.50
N GLY A 69 -9.61 -7.85 5.11
CA GLY A 69 -10.04 -7.58 6.48
C GLY A 69 -9.10 -8.13 7.56
N ASP A 70 -7.93 -8.64 7.16
CA ASP A 70 -6.89 -9.13 8.07
C ASP A 70 -6.04 -7.94 8.54
N HIS A 71 -6.64 -7.11 9.40
CA HIS A 71 -6.05 -5.83 9.80
C HIS A 71 -4.76 -6.01 10.61
N ALA A 72 -4.58 -7.12 11.33
CA ALA A 72 -3.33 -7.40 12.04
C ALA A 72 -2.16 -7.60 11.08
N LYS A 73 -2.32 -8.41 10.03
CA LYS A 73 -1.28 -8.56 9.00
C LYS A 73 -1.11 -7.32 8.13
N ALA A 74 -2.20 -6.58 7.89
CA ALA A 74 -2.10 -5.29 7.21
C ALA A 74 -1.18 -4.34 7.98
N ILE A 75 -1.32 -4.24 9.31
CA ILE A 75 -0.43 -3.45 10.17
C ILE A 75 1.02 -3.94 10.06
N GLU A 76 1.26 -5.25 10.16
CA GLU A 76 2.62 -5.83 10.08
C GLU A 76 3.35 -5.39 8.81
N HIS A 77 2.69 -5.49 7.65
CA HIS A 77 3.29 -5.15 6.38
C HIS A 77 3.33 -3.63 6.13
N LEU A 78 2.25 -2.89 6.41
CA LEU A 78 2.20 -1.44 6.16
C LEU A 78 3.14 -0.63 7.06
N ASN A 79 3.60 -1.15 8.21
CA ASN A 79 4.67 -0.52 8.99
C ASN A 79 6.06 -0.67 8.35
N GLN A 80 6.22 -1.59 7.40
CA GLN A 80 7.47 -1.86 6.67
C GLN A 80 7.44 -1.28 5.24
N GLY A 81 6.31 -0.70 4.83
CA GLY A 81 6.13 -0.04 3.53
C GLY A 81 6.34 1.47 3.60
N ASP A 82 5.88 2.21 2.57
CA ASP A 82 6.17 3.64 2.40
C ASP A 82 5.50 4.52 3.46
N GLN A 83 6.33 5.02 4.39
CA GLN A 83 5.90 5.90 5.49
C GLN A 83 5.71 7.37 5.09
N GLU A 84 5.93 7.69 3.82
CA GLU A 84 5.74 8.99 3.19
C GLU A 84 4.62 8.98 2.13
N ASP A 85 4.08 7.81 1.75
CA ASP A 85 2.87 7.72 0.91
C ASP A 85 1.59 7.86 1.77
N PRO A 86 0.80 8.94 1.59
CA PRO A 86 -0.43 9.14 2.34
C PRO A 86 -1.48 8.05 2.11
N TYR A 87 -1.46 7.36 0.96
CA TYR A 87 -2.35 6.24 0.71
C TYR A 87 -2.01 5.08 1.64
N ILE A 88 -0.73 4.72 1.78
CA ILE A 88 -0.24 3.67 2.69
C ILE A 88 -0.53 4.06 4.15
N LEU A 89 -0.13 5.25 4.56
CA LEU A 89 -0.38 5.76 5.92
C LEU A 89 -1.86 5.78 6.29
N TYR A 90 -2.74 6.11 5.35
CA TYR A 90 -4.19 6.08 5.59
C TYR A 90 -4.70 4.66 5.82
N HIS A 91 -4.25 3.68 5.01
CA HIS A 91 -4.69 2.29 5.19
C HIS A 91 -4.11 1.70 6.48
N LEU A 92 -2.89 2.09 6.86
CA LEU A 92 -2.32 1.74 8.16
C LEU A 92 -3.16 2.32 9.30
N ALA A 93 -3.53 3.61 9.23
CA ALA A 93 -4.39 4.25 10.23
C ALA A 93 -5.73 3.52 10.41
N VAL A 94 -6.38 3.13 9.30
CA VAL A 94 -7.62 2.37 9.36
C VAL A 94 -7.41 0.97 9.94
N ALA A 95 -6.29 0.30 9.62
CA ALA A 95 -5.98 -1.01 10.18
C ALA A 95 -5.71 -0.92 11.70
N GLU A 96 -4.90 0.05 12.13
CA GLU A 96 -4.63 0.36 13.54
C GLU A 96 -5.92 0.65 14.31
N SER A 97 -6.83 1.45 13.75
CA SER A 97 -8.12 1.75 14.37
C SER A 97 -9.00 0.50 14.58
N LYS A 98 -8.87 -0.51 13.73
CA LYS A 98 -9.71 -1.72 13.76
C LYS A 98 -9.11 -2.87 14.57
N ALA A 99 -7.79 -3.00 14.63
CA ALA A 99 -7.13 -4.17 15.21
C ALA A 99 -5.83 -3.84 15.96
N GLY A 100 -5.40 -2.59 15.98
CA GLY A 100 -4.15 -2.13 16.60
C GLY A 100 -4.42 -1.07 17.66
N ASP A 101 -3.63 -0.01 17.63
CA ASP A 101 -3.69 1.09 18.60
C ASP A 101 -4.53 2.27 18.07
N PRO A 102 -5.70 2.57 18.67
CA PRO A 102 -6.52 3.71 18.28
C PRO A 102 -5.80 5.07 18.40
N ALA A 103 -4.88 5.24 19.35
CA ALA A 103 -4.13 6.49 19.48
C ALA A 103 -3.15 6.67 18.30
N LYS A 104 -2.46 5.59 17.92
CA LYS A 104 -1.61 5.57 16.72
C LYS A 104 -2.43 5.83 15.45
N ALA A 105 -3.64 5.29 15.36
CA ALA A 105 -4.54 5.58 14.24
C ALA A 105 -4.86 7.07 14.14
N ASP A 106 -5.16 7.74 15.26
CA ASP A 106 -5.46 9.17 15.29
C ASP A 106 -4.26 10.04 14.88
N GLU A 107 -3.06 9.66 15.30
CA GLU A 107 -1.82 10.31 14.87
C GLU A 107 -1.62 10.19 13.36
N LEU A 108 -1.82 9.00 12.80
CA LEU A 108 -1.66 8.75 11.37
C LEU A 108 -2.74 9.45 10.54
N PHE A 109 -4.01 9.42 10.96
CA PHE A 109 -5.08 10.17 10.29
C PHE A 109 -4.79 11.68 10.30
N SER A 110 -4.25 12.19 11.40
CA SER A 110 -3.84 13.59 11.50
C SER A 110 -2.69 13.91 10.55
N LYS A 111 -1.65 13.05 10.51
CA LYS A 111 -0.53 13.17 9.56
C LYS A 111 -1.06 13.25 8.13
N VAL A 112 -1.88 12.29 7.69
CA VAL A 112 -2.42 12.26 6.33
C VAL A 112 -3.29 13.49 6.03
N ALA A 113 -4.15 13.91 6.96
CA ALA A 113 -5.03 15.07 6.76
C ALA A 113 -4.24 16.37 6.47
N ASP A 114 -3.05 16.50 7.08
CA ASP A 114 -2.24 17.72 7.06
C ASP A 114 -1.12 17.68 5.99
N MET A 115 -0.92 16.56 5.29
CA MET A 115 0.03 16.45 4.18
C MET A 115 -0.29 17.40 3.01
N ASN A 116 0.70 17.67 2.16
CA ASN A 116 0.57 18.58 1.01
C ASN A 116 1.17 17.99 -0.28
N GLN A 117 0.90 16.71 -0.52
CA GLN A 117 1.30 16.05 -1.76
C GLN A 117 0.29 16.29 -2.88
N ASN A 118 0.75 16.23 -4.13
CA ASN A 118 -0.11 16.29 -5.30
C ASN A 118 -0.14 14.90 -5.96
N GLY A 119 -1.24 14.17 -5.78
CA GLY A 119 -1.40 12.83 -6.34
C GLY A 119 -2.82 12.28 -6.18
N LEU A 120 -3.22 11.38 -7.07
CA LEU A 120 -4.57 10.78 -7.05
C LEU A 120 -4.81 9.94 -5.78
N GLY A 121 -3.80 9.17 -5.35
CA GLY A 121 -3.86 8.39 -4.10
C GLY A 121 -4.16 9.29 -2.90
N TYR A 122 -3.42 10.39 -2.77
CA TYR A 122 -3.66 11.37 -1.73
C TYR A 122 -5.06 12.00 -1.82
N ALA A 123 -5.48 12.45 -3.01
CA ALA A 123 -6.79 13.07 -3.21
C ALA A 123 -7.94 12.13 -2.78
N PHE A 124 -7.78 10.82 -2.97
CA PHE A 124 -8.75 9.81 -2.56
C PHE A 124 -8.85 9.63 -1.03
N VAL A 125 -7.74 9.73 -0.31
CA VAL A 125 -7.70 9.46 1.14
C VAL A 125 -7.79 10.71 2.01
N ARG A 126 -7.43 11.89 1.50
CA ARG A 126 -7.37 13.15 2.26
C ARG A 126 -8.68 13.50 2.95
N SER A 127 -9.78 13.51 2.21
CA SER A 127 -11.10 13.87 2.76
C SER A 127 -11.56 12.87 3.83
N LYS A 128 -11.21 11.59 3.67
CA LYS A 128 -11.49 10.54 4.65
C LYS A 128 -10.67 10.73 5.93
N ALA A 129 -9.37 11.02 5.78
CA ALA A 129 -8.49 11.31 6.91
C ALA A 129 -8.96 12.54 7.71
N ILE A 130 -9.37 13.63 7.03
CA ILE A 130 -9.94 14.83 7.68
C ILE A 130 -11.21 14.48 8.48
N ASN A 131 -12.06 13.61 7.94
CA ASN A 131 -13.28 13.20 8.63
C ASN A 131 -12.98 12.31 9.84
N ALA A 132 -12.04 11.35 9.71
CA ALA A 132 -11.58 10.52 10.82
C ALA A 132 -11.02 11.38 11.97
N LYS A 133 -10.12 12.33 11.65
CA LYS A 133 -9.55 13.31 12.61
C LYS A 133 -10.61 14.11 13.35
N LYS A 134 -11.72 14.47 12.70
CA LYS A 134 -12.82 15.22 13.34
C LYS A 134 -13.63 14.35 14.30
N MET A 135 -13.70 13.04 14.06
CA MET A 135 -14.47 12.12 14.91
C MET A 135 -13.73 11.77 16.19
N SER A 136 -12.40 11.74 16.20
CA SER A 136 -11.61 11.46 17.41
C SER A 136 -11.57 12.61 18.43
N VAL A 137 -11.87 13.84 18.00
CA VAL A 137 -11.89 15.04 18.88
C VAL A 137 -13.26 15.25 19.56
N LYS A 138 -14.24 14.37 19.34
CA LYS A 138 -15.56 14.41 19.98
C LYS A 138 -15.66 13.44 21.16
#